data_AF-A0A535C713-F1
#
_entry.id   AF-A0A535C713-F1
#
_cell.length_a   1.000
_cell.length_b   1.000
_cell.length_c   1.000
_cell.angle_alpha   90.00
_cell.angle_beta   90.00
_cell.angle_gamma   90.00
#
_symmetry.space_group_name_H-M   'P 1'
#
loop_
_entity.id
_entity.type
_entity.pdbx_description
1 polymer ?
#
loop_
_entity_poly.entity_id
_entity_poly.type
_entity_poly.pdbx_seq_one_letter_code
_entity_poly.pdbx_strand_id
1 'polypeptide(L)'
;MTIATHRGSPSFPTVLGSISPSTRDEMDAAVQALQSHKDEWVTRTVRERIALLDRLIQDFAAIAPRWVAACLQAKSVAEDAPTASEEWAVPGPVTTRAGGQVVAQVFPQSTYDRLFFYGVTAEVWMEPGVTVEELPQTQATAYQAQQYEGKVALVLGAGNVSSIGPMDILYKLFVEDQVVLFKTNPVNAYLGSLIEES
;
A
#
# COMPACT_ATOMS: atom_id res chain seq x y z
N MET A 1 -40.59 18.39 6.43
CA MET A 1 -39.64 17.27 6.41
C MET A 1 -38.28 17.86 6.11
N THR A 2 -37.48 18.10 7.15
CA THR A 2 -36.21 18.83 7.05
C THR A 2 -35.11 17.81 6.76
N ILE A 3 -34.58 17.80 5.55
CA ILE A 3 -33.42 16.98 5.22
C ILE A 3 -32.22 17.63 5.90
N ALA A 4 -31.77 17.03 7.00
CA ALA A 4 -30.50 17.38 7.60
C ALA A 4 -29.38 16.93 6.65
N THR A 5 -28.74 17.89 5.99
CA THR A 5 -27.49 17.65 5.28
C THR A 5 -26.41 17.35 6.33
N HIS A 6 -26.15 16.07 6.59
CA HIS A 6 -24.91 15.67 7.23
C HIS A 6 -23.76 16.21 6.37
N ARG A 7 -22.97 17.13 6.92
CA ARG A 7 -21.73 17.58 6.29
C ARG A 7 -20.82 16.36 6.14
N GLY A 8 -20.68 15.84 4.92
CA GLY A 8 -19.73 14.80 4.55
C GLY A 8 -18.28 15.30 4.52
N SER A 9 -17.89 16.11 5.49
CA SER A 9 -16.49 16.50 5.64
C SER A 9 -15.74 15.28 6.16
N PRO A 10 -14.61 14.88 5.55
CA PRO A 10 -13.79 13.80 6.09
C PRO A 10 -13.43 14.10 7.55
N SER A 11 -13.77 13.18 8.45
CA SER A 11 -13.33 13.26 9.85
C SER A 11 -11.86 12.87 9.89
N PHE A 12 -10.98 13.86 10.09
CA PHE A 12 -9.56 13.61 10.29
C PHE A 12 -9.31 13.28 11.77
N PRO A 13 -8.42 12.31 12.07
CA PRO A 13 -8.05 12.05 13.45
C PRO A 13 -7.43 13.31 14.04
N THR A 14 -7.89 13.68 15.23
CA THR A 14 -7.23 14.76 15.99
C THR A 14 -5.90 14.22 16.53
N VAL A 15 -4.86 15.05 16.57
CA VAL A 15 -3.57 14.65 17.16
C VAL A 15 -3.80 14.37 18.65
N LEU A 16 -3.91 13.08 19.00
CA LEU A 16 -4.16 12.63 20.37
C LEU A 16 -2.86 12.38 21.17
N GLY A 17 -1.69 12.51 20.54
CA GLY A 17 -0.39 12.26 21.17
C GLY A 17 0.75 13.12 20.64
N SER A 18 1.84 13.15 21.40
CA SER A 18 3.09 13.85 21.07
C SER A 18 4.15 12.81 20.72
N ILE A 19 4.52 12.71 19.44
CA ILE A 19 5.74 12.00 19.05
C ILE A 19 6.90 12.99 19.23
N SER A 20 7.88 12.62 20.06
CA SER A 20 9.11 13.39 20.17
C SER A 20 9.76 13.51 18.78
N PRO A 21 10.12 14.73 18.34
CA PRO A 21 10.82 14.88 17.06
C PRO A 21 12.13 14.10 17.09
N SER A 22 12.40 13.35 16.02
CA SER A 22 13.72 12.76 15.82
C SER A 22 14.79 13.86 15.76
N THR A 23 15.91 13.60 16.40
CA THR A 23 17.10 14.44 16.32
C THR A 23 17.72 14.38 14.92
N ARG A 24 18.56 15.36 14.61
CA ARG A 24 19.31 15.37 13.35
C ARG A 24 20.21 14.14 13.23
N ASP A 25 20.89 13.77 14.32
CA ASP A 25 21.81 12.64 14.34
C ASP A 25 21.09 11.31 14.09
N GLU A 26 19.88 11.13 14.63
CA GLU A 26 19.04 9.96 14.34
C GLU A 26 18.61 9.90 12.87
N MET A 27 18.20 11.05 12.30
CA MET A 27 17.83 11.12 10.88
C MET A 27 19.04 10.86 9.96
N ASP A 28 20.19 11.44 10.26
CA ASP A 28 21.43 11.24 9.49
C ASP A 28 21.87 9.77 9.58
N ALA A 29 21.76 9.14 10.76
CA ALA A 29 22.04 7.72 10.93
C ALA A 29 21.08 6.81 10.12
N ALA A 30 19.78 7.12 10.12
CA ALA A 30 18.79 6.39 9.34
C ALA A 30 19.04 6.52 7.83
N VAL A 31 19.34 7.72 7.34
CA VAL A 31 19.73 7.96 5.94
C VAL A 31 21.00 7.19 5.61
N GLN A 32 22.01 7.23 6.47
CA GLN A 32 23.28 6.54 6.24
C GLN A 32 23.09 5.02 6.18
N ALA A 33 22.25 4.45 7.05
CA ALA A 33 21.92 3.03 7.03
C ALA A 33 21.24 2.62 5.71
N LEU A 34 20.30 3.42 5.19
CA LEU A 34 19.69 3.15 3.89
C LEU A 34 20.70 3.28 2.76
N GLN A 35 21.55 4.30 2.79
CA GLN A 35 22.59 4.51 1.78
C GLN A 35 23.57 3.33 1.72
N SER A 36 23.94 2.74 2.86
CA SER A 36 24.88 1.60 2.88
C SER A 36 24.28 0.28 2.40
N HIS A 37 22.95 0.12 2.45
CA HIS A 37 22.28 -1.15 2.10
C HIS A 37 21.45 -1.08 0.80
N LYS A 38 21.30 0.10 0.17
CA LYS A 38 20.47 0.27 -1.04
C LYS A 38 20.89 -0.66 -2.19
N ASP A 39 22.20 -0.92 -2.33
CA ASP A 39 22.72 -1.76 -3.42
C ASP A 39 22.50 -3.27 -3.13
N GLU A 40 22.42 -3.65 -1.85
CA GLU A 40 22.02 -5.01 -1.45
C GLU A 40 20.55 -5.27 -1.81
N TRP A 41 19.69 -4.25 -1.72
CA TRP A 41 18.28 -4.39 -2.11
C TRP A 41 18.12 -4.73 -3.59
N VAL A 42 18.80 -4.00 -4.49
CA VAL A 42 18.69 -4.18 -5.94
C VAL A 42 19.32 -5.49 -6.44
N THR A 43 20.18 -6.11 -5.64
CA THR A 43 20.81 -7.40 -5.95
C THR A 43 20.00 -8.62 -5.50
N ARG A 44 18.93 -8.43 -4.71
CA ARG A 44 18.03 -9.53 -4.32
C ARG A 44 17.32 -10.11 -5.52
N THR A 45 17.22 -11.44 -5.54
CA THR A 45 16.47 -12.14 -6.57
C THR A 45 14.97 -11.90 -6.43
N VAL A 46 14.23 -12.00 -7.54
CA VAL A 46 12.75 -11.94 -7.54
C VAL A 46 12.16 -12.94 -6.55
N ARG A 47 12.76 -14.14 -6.41
CA ARG A 47 12.32 -15.15 -5.44
C ARG A 47 12.44 -14.69 -3.99
N GLU A 48 13.56 -14.06 -3.63
CA GLU A 48 13.76 -13.54 -2.27
C GLU A 48 12.81 -12.38 -1.96
N ARG A 49 12.53 -11.54 -2.96
CA ARG A 49 11.56 -10.44 -2.85
C ARG A 49 10.13 -10.96 -2.70
N ILE A 50 9.74 -11.99 -3.45
CA ILE A 50 8.44 -12.66 -3.27
C ILE A 50 8.31 -13.22 -1.86
N ALA A 51 9.34 -13.92 -1.37
CA ALA A 51 9.33 -14.46 -0.01
C ALA A 51 9.24 -13.36 1.07
N LEU A 52 9.87 -12.20 0.84
CA LEU A 52 9.73 -11.04 1.72
C LEU A 52 8.31 -10.47 1.68
N LEU A 53 7.74 -10.31 0.49
CA LEU A 53 6.38 -9.81 0.32
C LEU A 53 5.34 -10.75 0.95
N ASP A 54 5.49 -12.06 0.78
CA ASP A 54 4.63 -13.07 1.41
C ASP A 54 4.67 -12.97 2.93
N ARG A 55 5.87 -12.76 3.51
CA ARG A 55 6.03 -12.54 4.95
C ARG A 55 5.36 -11.24 5.39
N LEU A 56 5.59 -10.12 4.69
CA LEU A 56 4.95 -8.84 5.01
C LEU A 56 3.42 -8.93 4.97
N ILE A 57 2.86 -9.67 4.01
CA ILE A 57 1.41 -9.91 3.93
C ILE A 57 0.92 -10.70 5.14
N GLN A 58 1.63 -11.75 5.54
CA GLN A 58 1.26 -12.58 6.70
C GLN A 58 1.36 -11.79 8.02
N ASP A 59 2.46 -11.06 8.22
CA ASP A 59 2.71 -10.28 9.43
C ASP A 59 1.72 -9.11 9.54
N PHE A 60 1.43 -8.42 8.43
CA PHE A 60 0.39 -7.40 8.39
C PHE A 60 -1.00 -7.97 8.67
N ALA A 61 -1.35 -9.12 8.08
CA ALA A 61 -2.64 -9.77 8.33
C ALA A 61 -2.82 -10.13 9.82
N ALA A 62 -1.74 -10.49 10.51
CA ALA A 62 -1.79 -10.78 11.94
C ALA A 62 -2.10 -9.54 12.79
N ILE A 63 -1.66 -8.35 12.37
CA ILE A 63 -1.93 -7.08 13.09
C ILE A 63 -3.16 -6.34 12.57
N ALA A 64 -3.68 -6.68 11.39
CA ALA A 64 -4.75 -5.96 10.71
C ALA A 64 -5.99 -5.71 11.60
N PRO A 65 -6.50 -6.66 12.41
CA PRO A 65 -7.62 -6.39 13.31
C PRO A 65 -7.33 -5.29 14.33
N ARG A 66 -6.13 -5.30 14.93
CA ARG A 66 -5.68 -4.27 15.89
C ARG A 66 -5.48 -2.92 15.19
N TRP A 67 -4.95 -2.94 13.97
CA TRP A 67 -4.76 -1.76 13.15
C TRP A 67 -6.09 -1.07 12.81
N VAL A 68 -7.06 -1.85 12.30
CA VAL A 68 -8.41 -1.37 11.98
C VAL A 68 -9.08 -0.79 13.23
N ALA A 69 -9.04 -1.50 14.36
CA ALA A 69 -9.60 -1.01 15.62
C ALA A 69 -8.97 0.32 16.06
N ALA A 70 -7.64 0.44 15.97
CA ALA A 70 -6.94 1.66 16.33
C ALA A 70 -7.28 2.83 15.39
N CYS A 71 -7.44 2.57 14.08
CA CYS A 71 -7.89 3.56 13.11
C CYS A 71 -9.33 4.02 13.34
N LEU A 72 -10.25 3.10 13.66
CA LEU A 72 -11.65 3.42 13.96
C LEU A 72 -11.76 4.28 15.23
N GLN A 73 -11.01 3.91 16.27
CA GLN A 73 -10.92 4.69 17.50
C GLN A 73 -10.38 6.10 17.24
N ALA A 74 -9.29 6.23 16.48
CA ALA A 74 -8.68 7.52 16.17
C ALA A 74 -9.61 8.42 15.32
N LYS A 75 -10.40 7.82 14.43
CA LYS A 75 -11.34 8.54 13.56
C LYS A 75 -12.72 8.79 14.21
N SER A 76 -12.96 8.27 15.42
CA SER A 76 -14.29 8.29 16.07
C SER A 76 -15.40 7.75 15.17
N VAL A 77 -15.10 6.71 14.40
CA VAL A 77 -16.02 6.06 13.47
C VAL A 77 -16.55 4.78 14.13
N ALA A 78 -17.88 4.59 14.10
CA ALA A 78 -18.49 3.37 14.60
C ALA A 78 -18.05 2.16 13.76
N GLU A 79 -17.86 1.01 14.40
CA GLU A 79 -17.32 -0.22 13.80
C GLU A 79 -18.17 -0.76 12.64
N ASP A 80 -19.43 -0.34 12.54
CA ASP A 80 -20.41 -0.71 11.51
C ASP A 80 -20.48 0.29 10.34
N ALA A 81 -19.59 1.29 10.27
CA ALA A 81 -19.64 2.32 9.24
C ALA A 81 -19.14 1.82 7.85
N PRO A 82 -19.85 2.13 6.75
CA PRO A 82 -19.47 1.72 5.39
C PRO A 82 -18.08 2.17 4.92
N THR A 83 -17.48 3.17 5.57
CA THR A 83 -16.17 3.76 5.23
C THR A 83 -14.97 2.95 5.71
N ALA A 84 -15.18 1.81 6.38
CA ALA A 84 -14.11 0.90 6.82
C ALA A 84 -13.51 0.03 5.69
N SER A 85 -13.99 0.20 4.46
CA SER A 85 -13.84 -0.78 3.36
C SER A 85 -12.70 -0.52 2.38
N GLU A 86 -11.90 0.55 2.57
CA GLU A 86 -10.95 1.03 1.55
C GLU A 86 -9.57 0.36 1.59
N GLU A 87 -9.51 -0.97 1.71
CA GLU A 87 -8.24 -1.72 1.65
C GLU A 87 -8.39 -2.99 0.81
N TRP A 88 -7.94 -2.96 -0.45
CA TRP A 88 -8.04 -4.12 -1.34
C TRP A 88 -6.76 -4.40 -2.13
N ALA A 89 -6.55 -5.71 -2.25
CA ALA A 89 -5.38 -6.41 -2.73
C ALA A 89 -5.33 -6.63 -4.26
N VAL A 90 -4.25 -7.31 -4.66
CA VAL A 90 -3.69 -7.67 -5.97
C VAL A 90 -4.71 -8.20 -7.03
N PRO A 91 -4.45 -8.04 -8.35
CA PRO A 91 -5.42 -8.30 -9.43
C PRO A 91 -5.97 -9.72 -9.54
N GLY A 92 -7.18 -9.84 -10.08
CA GLY A 92 -7.83 -11.09 -10.46
C GLY A 92 -7.43 -11.57 -11.86
N PRO A 93 -8.14 -12.58 -12.41
CA PRO A 93 -7.68 -13.33 -13.58
C PRO A 93 -7.53 -12.46 -14.84
N VAL A 94 -6.47 -12.76 -15.61
CA VAL A 94 -6.24 -12.20 -16.95
C VAL A 94 -7.09 -12.97 -17.96
N THR A 95 -7.87 -12.26 -18.77
CA THR A 95 -8.72 -12.84 -19.82
C THR A 95 -8.62 -12.04 -21.12
N THR A 96 -9.04 -12.65 -22.22
CA THR A 96 -9.12 -11.98 -23.52
C THR A 96 -10.57 -11.68 -23.86
N ARG A 97 -10.86 -10.42 -24.18
CA ARG A 97 -12.19 -10.00 -24.62
C ARG A 97 -12.48 -10.42 -26.06
N ALA A 98 -13.74 -10.36 -26.46
CA ALA A 98 -14.18 -10.66 -27.83
C ALA A 98 -13.47 -9.82 -28.92
N GLY A 99 -12.94 -8.64 -28.56
CA GLY A 99 -12.14 -7.79 -29.45
C GLY A 99 -10.64 -8.12 -29.48
N GLY A 100 -10.20 -9.20 -28.85
CA GLY A 100 -8.78 -9.61 -28.78
C GLY A 100 -7.94 -8.87 -27.75
N GLN A 101 -8.49 -7.86 -27.07
CA GLN A 101 -7.78 -7.11 -26.04
C GLN A 101 -7.69 -7.91 -24.73
N VAL A 102 -6.49 -7.93 -24.14
CA VAL A 102 -6.21 -8.57 -22.86
C VAL A 102 -6.64 -7.65 -21.71
N VAL A 103 -7.31 -8.21 -20.72
CA VAL A 103 -7.81 -7.50 -19.54
C VAL A 103 -7.52 -8.29 -18.27
N ALA A 104 -7.17 -7.58 -17.19
CA ALA A 104 -7.12 -8.15 -15.85
C ALA A 104 -8.30 -7.61 -15.04
N GLN A 105 -9.15 -8.49 -14.53
CA GLN A 105 -10.23 -8.07 -13.65
C GLN A 105 -9.65 -7.76 -12.27
N VAL A 106 -9.63 -6.49 -11.86
CA VAL A 106 -9.12 -6.05 -10.56
C VAL A 106 -10.21 -5.97 -9.49
N PHE A 107 -11.48 -6.03 -9.88
CA PHE A 107 -12.60 -6.06 -8.92
C PHE A 107 -13.85 -6.73 -9.53
N PRO A 108 -14.66 -7.48 -8.75
CA PRO A 108 -14.48 -7.89 -7.35
C PRO A 108 -13.49 -9.05 -7.18
N GLN A 109 -12.81 -9.12 -6.02
CA GLN A 109 -11.82 -10.17 -5.71
C GLN A 109 -12.37 -11.26 -4.79
N SER A 110 -13.35 -10.95 -3.95
CA SER A 110 -13.90 -11.87 -2.95
C SER A 110 -15.42 -12.05 -3.06
N THR A 111 -15.94 -13.05 -2.36
CA THR A 111 -17.39 -13.21 -2.16
C THR A 111 -18.00 -12.04 -1.38
N TYR A 112 -17.25 -11.43 -0.45
CA TYR A 112 -17.68 -10.24 0.26
C TYR A 112 -17.81 -9.02 -0.67
N ASP A 113 -16.83 -8.79 -1.55
CA ASP A 113 -16.92 -7.73 -2.57
C ASP A 113 -18.18 -7.86 -3.42
N ARG A 114 -18.44 -9.08 -3.89
CA ARG A 114 -19.60 -9.37 -4.73
C ARG A 114 -20.92 -9.09 -4.03
N LEU A 115 -20.95 -9.26 -2.70
CA LEU A 115 -22.14 -9.04 -1.88
C LEU A 115 -22.33 -7.55 -1.56
N PHE A 116 -21.27 -6.84 -1.18
CA PHE A 116 -21.33 -5.43 -0.78
C PHE A 116 -21.38 -4.47 -1.97
N PHE A 117 -20.63 -4.77 -3.03
CA PHE A 117 -20.52 -3.94 -4.23
C PHE A 117 -21.20 -4.62 -5.42
N TYR A 118 -22.42 -5.12 -5.19
CA TYR A 118 -23.19 -5.83 -6.19
C TYR A 118 -23.31 -5.01 -7.49
N GLY A 119 -22.91 -5.61 -8.61
CA GLY A 119 -22.96 -5.01 -9.94
C GLY A 119 -21.79 -4.09 -10.29
N VAL A 120 -20.79 -3.93 -9.41
CA VAL A 120 -19.57 -3.15 -9.69
C VAL A 120 -18.45 -4.08 -10.11
N THR A 121 -17.77 -3.76 -11.21
CA THR A 121 -16.57 -4.44 -11.70
C THR A 121 -15.53 -3.42 -12.10
N ALA A 122 -14.25 -3.72 -11.89
CA ALA A 122 -13.15 -2.93 -12.42
C ALA A 122 -12.16 -3.84 -13.15
N GLU A 123 -11.67 -3.34 -14.29
CA GLU A 123 -10.75 -4.04 -15.16
C GLU A 123 -9.59 -3.10 -15.53
N VAL A 124 -8.38 -3.64 -15.57
CA VAL A 124 -7.23 -2.99 -16.21
C VAL A 124 -7.11 -3.54 -17.62
N TRP A 125 -7.08 -2.65 -18.61
CA TRP A 125 -6.99 -3.04 -20.01
C TRP A 125 -5.59 -2.79 -20.53
N MET A 126 -5.05 -3.80 -21.21
CA MET A 126 -3.70 -3.75 -21.72
C MET A 126 -3.71 -2.99 -23.05
N GLU A 127 -2.57 -2.42 -23.41
CA GLU A 127 -2.43 -1.73 -24.70
C GLU A 127 -2.80 -2.67 -25.87
N PRO A 128 -3.44 -2.16 -26.93
CA PRO A 128 -3.75 -2.97 -28.11
C PRO A 128 -2.51 -3.63 -28.68
N GLY A 129 -2.56 -4.96 -28.86
CA GLY A 129 -1.45 -5.76 -29.38
C GLY A 129 -0.70 -6.58 -28.32
N VAL A 130 -0.88 -6.30 -27.03
CA VAL A 130 -0.35 -7.16 -25.96
C VAL A 130 -1.17 -8.44 -25.88
N THR A 131 -0.52 -9.59 -26.07
CA THR A 131 -1.13 -10.92 -25.91
C THR A 131 -1.00 -11.45 -24.48
N VAL A 132 -1.76 -12.50 -24.12
CA VAL A 132 -1.67 -13.10 -22.77
C VAL A 132 -0.29 -13.72 -22.56
N GLU A 133 0.30 -14.25 -23.63
CA GLU A 133 1.61 -14.87 -23.66
C GLU A 133 2.76 -13.86 -23.51
N GLU A 134 2.61 -12.66 -24.06
CA GLU A 134 3.61 -11.58 -23.99
C GLU A 134 3.45 -10.70 -22.74
N LEU A 135 2.25 -10.65 -22.14
CA LEU A 135 1.97 -9.82 -20.95
C LEU A 135 3.00 -9.97 -19.83
N PRO A 136 3.51 -11.17 -19.47
CA PRO A 136 4.56 -11.28 -18.44
C PRO A 136 5.84 -10.51 -18.78
N GLN A 137 6.15 -10.33 -20.07
CA GLN A 137 7.34 -9.61 -20.53
C GLN A 137 7.18 -8.10 -20.39
N THR A 138 5.95 -7.59 -20.33
CA THR A 138 5.68 -6.15 -20.15
C THR A 138 5.57 -5.76 -18.67
N GLN A 139 5.64 -6.73 -17.75
CA GLN A 139 5.53 -6.53 -16.31
C GLN A 139 6.89 -6.54 -15.63
N ALA A 140 6.98 -5.97 -14.43
CA ALA A 140 8.20 -6.02 -13.61
C ALA A 140 9.47 -5.52 -14.34
N THR A 141 9.32 -4.51 -15.21
CA THR A 141 10.40 -4.00 -16.07
C THR A 141 11.62 -3.51 -15.28
N ALA A 142 11.40 -2.98 -14.06
CA ALA A 142 12.47 -2.62 -13.12
C ALA A 142 13.42 -3.79 -12.82
N TYR A 143 12.92 -5.03 -12.82
CA TYR A 143 13.71 -6.24 -12.58
C TYR A 143 14.30 -6.86 -13.85
N GLN A 144 13.86 -6.39 -15.02
CA GLN A 144 14.41 -6.81 -16.31
C GLN A 144 15.60 -5.95 -16.73
N ALA A 145 15.62 -4.67 -16.33
CA ALA A 145 16.73 -3.78 -16.58
C ALA A 145 17.93 -4.12 -15.68
N GLN A 146 19.12 -4.23 -16.26
CA GLN A 146 20.38 -4.37 -15.52
C GLN A 146 20.82 -3.03 -14.89
N GLN A 147 19.96 -2.41 -14.07
CA GLN A 147 20.33 -1.25 -13.27
C GLN A 147 20.70 -1.73 -11.86
N TYR A 148 22.00 -1.68 -11.54
CA TYR A 148 22.55 -2.22 -10.30
C TYR A 148 22.78 -1.16 -9.21
N GLU A 149 22.37 0.10 -9.45
CA GLU A 149 22.53 1.16 -8.45
C GLU A 149 21.22 1.32 -7.66
N GLY A 150 21.27 0.98 -6.38
CA GLY A 150 20.17 1.20 -5.46
C GLY A 150 19.92 2.69 -5.21
N LYS A 151 18.68 3.03 -4.86
CA LYS A 151 18.26 4.40 -4.57
C LYS A 151 17.54 4.47 -3.24
N VAL A 152 17.60 5.63 -2.61
CA VAL A 152 16.88 5.95 -1.37
C VAL A 152 15.74 6.91 -1.70
N ALA A 153 14.52 6.57 -1.31
CA ALA A 153 13.33 7.40 -1.42
C ALA A 153 12.91 7.94 -0.05
N LEU A 154 12.33 9.14 -0.03
CA LEU A 154 11.63 9.68 1.14
C LEU A 154 10.13 9.65 0.90
N VAL A 155 9.39 8.98 1.78
CA VAL A 155 7.92 8.98 1.80
C VAL A 155 7.45 9.79 3.00
N LEU A 156 6.61 10.80 2.75
CA LEU A 156 6.03 11.66 3.77
C LEU A 156 4.56 11.30 3.97
N GLY A 157 4.26 10.53 5.01
CA GLY A 157 2.88 10.17 5.34
C GLY A 157 2.10 11.39 5.81
N ALA A 158 1.02 11.75 5.12
CA ALA A 158 0.21 12.92 5.45
C ALA A 158 -0.70 12.72 6.68
N GLY A 159 -1.03 11.48 7.07
CA GLY A 159 -1.77 11.14 8.29
C GLY A 159 -3.30 11.14 8.17
N ASN A 160 -3.85 11.51 7.02
CA ASN A 160 -5.29 11.46 6.73
C ASN A 160 -5.80 10.03 6.49
N VAL A 161 -5.03 9.22 5.77
CA VAL A 161 -5.33 7.81 5.50
C VAL A 161 -4.14 6.98 5.95
N SER A 162 -4.36 6.05 6.87
CA SER A 162 -3.32 5.26 7.54
C SER A 162 -2.66 4.25 6.61
N SER A 163 -3.34 3.78 5.57
CA SER A 163 -2.84 2.80 4.60
C SER A 163 -2.02 3.42 3.45
N ILE A 164 -2.22 4.70 3.11
CA ILE A 164 -1.52 5.34 1.98
C ILE A 164 0.01 5.34 2.18
N GLY A 165 0.48 5.70 3.37
CA GLY A 165 1.92 5.72 3.65
C GLY A 165 2.57 4.34 3.44
N PRO A 166 2.08 3.27 4.08
CA PRO A 166 2.50 1.90 3.79
C PRO A 166 2.42 1.50 2.31
N MET A 167 1.35 1.86 1.60
CA MET A 167 1.21 1.58 0.16
C MET A 167 2.29 2.28 -0.68
N ASP A 168 2.60 3.54 -0.37
CA ASP A 168 3.67 4.29 -1.04
C ASP A 168 5.04 3.63 -0.80
N ILE A 169 5.29 3.14 0.43
CA ILE A 169 6.52 2.39 0.75
C ILE A 169 6.64 1.13 -0.11
N LEU A 170 5.57 0.32 -0.18
CA LEU A 170 5.55 -0.89 -0.99
C LEU A 170 5.74 -0.59 -2.47
N TYR A 171 5.13 0.48 -2.97
CA TYR A 171 5.32 0.92 -4.36
C TYR A 171 6.78 1.29 -4.64
N LYS A 172 7.41 2.08 -3.75
CA LYS A 172 8.84 2.44 -3.90
C LYS A 172 9.76 1.22 -3.85
N LEU A 173 9.49 0.25 -2.97
CA LEU A 173 10.28 -0.99 -2.85
C LEU A 173 10.11 -1.91 -4.05
N PHE A 174 8.88 -2.24 -4.43
CA PHE A 174 8.59 -3.33 -5.37
C PHE A 174 8.33 -2.87 -6.81
N VAL A 175 7.97 -1.61 -7.03
CA VAL A 175 7.72 -1.08 -8.37
C VAL A 175 8.88 -0.22 -8.85
N GLU A 176 9.45 0.61 -7.98
CA GLU A 176 10.57 1.51 -8.35
C GLU A 176 11.96 0.99 -7.96
N ASP A 177 12.04 -0.15 -7.27
CA ASP A 177 13.26 -0.81 -6.78
C ASP A 177 14.15 0.08 -5.87
N GLN A 178 13.53 0.80 -4.93
CA GLN A 178 14.20 1.75 -4.03
C GLN A 178 13.98 1.40 -2.57
N VAL A 179 15.00 1.60 -1.72
CA VAL A 179 14.82 1.54 -0.27
C VAL A 179 14.21 2.84 0.24
N VAL A 180 13.46 2.79 1.34
CA VAL A 180 12.58 3.90 1.74
C VAL A 180 12.90 4.37 3.16
N LEU A 181 13.07 5.69 3.31
CA LEU A 181 12.90 6.37 4.58
C LEU A 181 11.45 6.84 4.68
N PHE A 182 10.72 6.36 5.67
CA PHE A 182 9.34 6.77 5.90
C PHE A 182 9.23 7.73 7.08
N LYS A 183 8.64 8.89 6.84
CA LYS A 183 8.31 9.86 7.89
C LYS A 183 6.82 9.82 8.17
N THR A 184 6.44 9.40 9.38
CA THR A 184 5.04 9.37 9.83
C THR A 184 4.55 10.75 10.26
N ASN A 185 3.27 11.06 10.00
CA ASN A 185 2.62 12.21 10.64
C ASN A 185 2.35 11.89 12.12
N PRO A 186 2.56 12.80 13.08
CA PRO A 186 2.13 12.65 14.47
C PRO A 186 0.67 12.27 14.67
N VAL A 187 -0.22 12.60 13.73
CA VAL A 187 -1.61 12.13 13.69
C VAL A 187 -1.69 10.59 13.75
N ASN A 188 -0.72 9.89 13.16
CA ASN A 188 -0.63 8.42 13.14
C ASN A 188 0.19 7.84 14.32
N ALA A 189 0.48 8.62 15.37
CA ALA A 189 1.25 8.14 16.53
C ALA A 189 0.68 6.85 17.14
N TYR A 190 -0.64 6.69 17.11
CA TYR A 190 -1.35 5.51 17.61
C TYR A 190 -1.02 4.21 16.85
N LEU A 191 -0.43 4.30 15.66
CA LEU A 191 0.00 3.16 14.85
C LEU A 191 1.49 2.83 15.03
N GLY A 192 2.26 3.66 15.73
CA GLY A 192 3.72 3.53 15.80
C GLY A 192 4.17 2.14 16.25
N SER A 193 3.64 1.64 17.37
CA SER A 193 3.98 0.32 17.89
C SER A 193 3.57 -0.81 16.95
N LEU A 194 2.47 -0.65 16.22
CA LEU A 194 1.99 -1.66 15.26
C LEU A 194 2.89 -1.72 14.01
N ILE A 195 3.42 -0.57 13.56
CA ILE A 195 4.37 -0.49 12.44
C ILE A 195 5.73 -1.10 12.83
N GLU A 196 6.14 -0.98 14.09
CA GLU A 196 7.38 -1.57 14.59
C GLU A 196 7.27 -3.08 14.88
N GLU A 197 6.06 -3.59 15.10
CA GLU A 197 5.77 -5.02 15.30
C GLU A 197 5.77 -5.85 14.00
N SER A 198 5.53 -5.20 12.84
CA SER A 198 5.35 -5.83 11.52
C SER A 198 6.63 -5.99 10.70
#